data_AF-A0A832EU99-F1
#
_entry.id   AF-A0A832EU99-F1
#
_cell.length_a   1.000
_cell.length_b   1.000
_cell.length_c   1.000
_cell.angle_alpha   90.00
_cell.angle_beta   90.00
_cell.angle_gamma   90.00
#
_symmetry.space_group_name_H-M   'P 1'
#
loop_
_entity.id
_entity.type
_entity.pdbx_description
1 polymer ?
#
loop_
_entity_poly.entity_id
_entity_poly.type
_entity_poly.pdbx_seq_one_letter_code
_entity_poly.pdbx_strand_id
1 'polypeptide(L)' 'MSVLVCKEAPDFTAATVMPDNTIKEDFNLKEYIKGSYGLVFFYPLDFTFVCPS' A
#
# COMPACT_ATOMS: atom_id res chain seq x y z
N MET A 1 14.06 13.84 9.59
CA MET A 1 13.85 12.70 8.66
C MET A 1 14.34 11.45 9.38
N SER A 2 13.43 10.62 9.90
CA SER A 2 13.81 9.40 10.62
C SER A 2 13.88 8.22 9.65
N VAL A 3 14.91 7.39 9.78
CA VAL A 3 15.02 6.13 9.02
C VAL A 3 14.09 5.10 9.67
N LEU A 4 13.24 4.45 8.86
CA LEU A 4 12.27 3.42 9.30
C LEU A 4 12.73 1.97 9.01
N VAL A 5 13.94 1.80 8.49
CA VAL A 5 14.52 0.48 8.22
C VAL A 5 14.69 -0.32 9.52
N CYS A 6 14.43 -1.63 9.47
CA CYS A 6 14.46 -2.55 10.61
C CYS A 6 13.47 -2.22 11.75
N LYS A 7 12.51 -1.31 11.53
CA LYS A 7 11.38 -1.10 12.43
C LYS A 7 10.17 -1.87 11.92
N GLU A 8 9.21 -2.14 12.81
CA GLU A 8 7.92 -2.63 12.37
C GLU A 8 7.28 -1.63 11.39
N ALA A 9 6.76 -2.16 10.29
CA ALA A 9 6.04 -1.35 9.32
C ALA A 9 4.82 -0.70 10.00
N PRO A 10 4.60 0.62 9.80
CA PRO A 10 3.40 1.28 10.27
C PRO A 10 2.16 0.59 9.69
N ASP A 11 1.19 0.31 10.55
CA ASP A 11 -0.09 -0.23 10.11
C ASP A 11 -0.99 0.90 9.60
N PHE A 12 -1.83 0.60 8.61
CA PHE A 12 -2.82 1.54 8.12
C PHE A 12 -4.07 0.82 7.61
N THR A 13 -5.18 1.53 7.67
CA THR A 13 -6.45 1.13 7.06
C THR A 13 -6.90 2.22 6.10
N ALA A 14 -7.19 1.86 4.85
CA ALA A 14 -7.60 2.80 3.81
C ALA A 14 -8.45 2.12 2.73
N ALA A 15 -9.33 2.88 2.07
CA ALA A 15 -10.06 2.38 0.92
C ALA A 15 -9.09 1.99 -0.20
N THR A 16 -9.25 0.78 -0.75
CA THR A 16 -8.33 0.21 -1.75
C THR A 16 -9.12 -0.48 -2.87
N VAL A 17 -8.67 -0.28 -4.11
CA VAL A 17 -9.18 -1.01 -5.28
C VAL A 17 -8.52 -2.39 -5.33
N MET A 18 -9.34 -3.44 -5.31
CA MET A 18 -8.91 -4.84 -5.28
C MET A 18 -8.70 -5.41 -6.71
N PRO A 19 -8.01 -6.56 -6.86
CA PRO A 19 -7.74 -7.16 -8.18
C PRO A 19 -8.98 -7.50 -9.01
N ASP A 20 -10.12 -7.66 -8.35
CA ASP A 20 -11.43 -7.93 -8.96
C ASP A 20 -12.21 -6.64 -9.29
N ASN A 21 -11.57 -5.46 -9.17
CA ASN A 21 -12.15 -4.12 -9.33
C ASN A 21 -13.20 -3.76 -8.26
N THR A 22 -13.30 -4.51 -7.17
CA THR A 22 -14.11 -4.10 -6.03
C THR A 22 -13.37 -3.06 -5.20
N ILE A 23 -14.12 -2.20 -4.50
CA ILE A 23 -13.56 -1.26 -3.54
C ILE A 23 -13.74 -1.87 -2.15
N LYS A 24 -12.63 -2.10 -1.46
CA LYS A 24 -12.63 -2.46 -0.04
C LYS A 24 -12.33 -1.22 0.79
N GLU A 25 -13.36 -0.70 1.46
CA GLU A 25 -13.27 0.54 2.27
C GLU A 25 -12.36 0.40 3.50
N ASP A 26 -12.24 -0.81 4.03
CA ASP A 26 -11.56 -1.15 5.28
C ASP A 26 -10.34 -2.06 5.06
N PHE A 27 -9.62 -1.89 3.95
CA PHE A 27 -8.40 -2.65 3.71
C PHE A 27 -7.34 -2.31 4.76
N ASN A 28 -6.90 -3.31 5.54
CA ASN A 28 -5.82 -3.19 6.52
C ASN A 28 -4.54 -3.88 6.02
N LEU A 29 -3.41 -3.18 6.11
CA LEU A 29 -2.12 -3.69 5.62
C LEU A 29 -1.69 -4.95 6.38
N LYS A 30 -1.58 -4.89 7.72
CA LYS A 30 -1.02 -5.99 8.53
C LYS A 30 -1.84 -7.28 8.41
N GLU A 31 -3.17 -7.17 8.32
CA GLU A 31 -4.05 -8.30 8.09
C GLU A 31 -3.80 -8.93 6.71
N TYR A 32 -3.71 -8.09 5.67
CA TYR A 32 -3.55 -8.55 4.30
C TYR A 32 -2.20 -9.27 4.05
N ILE A 33 -1.11 -8.76 4.61
CA ILE A 33 0.24 -9.35 4.43
C ILE A 33 0.59 -10.39 5.49
N LYS A 34 -0.34 -10.80 6.35
CA LYS A 34 -0.05 -11.67 7.49
C LYS A 34 0.63 -12.97 7.06
N GLY A 35 1.84 -13.21 7.58
CA GLY A 35 2.64 -14.41 7.26
C GLY A 35 3.25 -14.41 5.87
N SER A 36 3.16 -13.29 5.13
CA SER A 36 3.70 -13.11 3.79
C SER A 36 4.61 -11.88 3.73
N TYR A 37 5.50 -11.84 2.75
CA TYR A 37 6.23 -10.62 2.43
C TYR A 37 5.31 -9.64 1.67
N GLY A 38 5.43 -8.35 1.95
CA GLY A 38 4.69 -7.29 1.28
C GLY A 38 5.62 -6.20 0.75
N LEU A 39 5.26 -5.62 -0.40
CA LEU A 39 5.93 -4.46 -0.98
C LEU A 39 4.91 -3.30 -1.01
N VAL A 40 5.22 -2.23 -0.29
CA VAL A 40 4.44 -0.98 -0.33
C VAL A 40 5.24 0.05 -1.11
N PHE A 41 4.63 0.58 -2.17
CA PHE A 41 5.23 1.58 -3.03
C PHE A 41 4.31 2.80 -3.09
N PHE A 42 4.89 3.99 -2.94
CA PHE A 42 4.18 5.25 -3.08
C PHE A 42 4.61 5.91 -4.38
N TYR A 43 3.62 6.34 -5.17
CA TYR A 43 3.85 7.12 -6.38
C TYR A 43 3.18 8.50 -6.24
N PRO A 44 3.58 9.50 -7.04
CA PRO A 44 3.20 10.90 -6.77
C PRO A 44 1.70 11.17 -6.94
N LEU A 45 1.13 10.75 -8.07
CA LEU A 45 -0.28 10.97 -8.41
C LEU A 45 -0.65 10.12 -9.64
N ASP A 46 -1.93 9.77 -9.75
CA ASP A 46 -2.51 9.17 -10.95
C ASP A 46 -2.47 10.16 -12.15
N PHE A 47 -2.41 9.62 -13.36
CA PHE A 47 -2.53 10.39 -14.63
C PHE A 47 -1.56 11.58 -14.76
N THR A 48 -0.29 11.35 -14.44
CA THR A 48 0.77 12.36 -14.62
C THR A 48 1.49 12.22 -15.97
N PHE A 49 2.44 13.13 -16.24
CA PHE A 49 3.20 13.18 -17.50
C PHE A 49 4.31 12.12 -17.60
N VAL A 50 4.58 11.39 -16.52
CA VAL A 50 5.54 10.28 -16.51
C VAL A 50 4.79 8.99 -16.88
N CYS A 51 5.38 8.19 -17.76
CA CYS A 51 4.83 6.90 -18.15
C CYS A 51 4.64 5.99 -16.90
N PRO A 52 3.51 5.26 -16.76
CA PRO A 52 3.21 4.44 -15.58
C PRO A 52 4.01 3.12 -15.46
N SER A 53 4.95 2.88 -16.38
CA SER A 53 5.69 1.62 -16.56
C SER A 53 6.90 1.46 -15.65
#